data_AF-A0A0Q6JNN5-F1
#
_entry.id   AF-A0A0Q6JNN5-F1
#
_cell.length_a   1.000
_cell.length_b   1.000
_cell.length_c   1.000
_cell.angle_alpha   90.00
_cell.angle_beta   90.00
_cell.angle_gamma   90.00
#
_symmetry.space_group_name_H-M   'P 1'
#
loop_
_entity.id
_entity.type
_entity.pdbx_description
1 polymer ?
#
loop_
_entity_poly.entity_id
_entity_poly.type
_entity_poly.pdbx_seq_one_letter_code
_entity_poly.pdbx_strand_id
1 'polypeptide(L)'
;MHPKTVGVPMHARDALNYYFESSRTSASVVHCYAFDVAGVTSPLRTHADALEFGEKILGLDPVFRRRLQKVPGHLAFPHWVTVDVDVARHVFVHTPAPDRSREFLVSKIVEFSTVPLDWDLPPWQFHFILDVVGVEGVPHGGTVAIFRSHHSAIDGMGVVEMLNRILSDEPVARGESDRAVAVPGVWSALRALPRDVGALVSAVARRRSATKAASKRGSTPSSAPHRTPYPATRFNYDARVHQDGPDEMTYAFLSVDFARVRAMKNAYPGVTVNDVMLTVVSLALSSYLDAIGEIPDRSLGTTIPVSTRAMADSTNANRIAIATLPLHTDIESPTARLLAVHASASAAKKKTTDAVTHLPAMPLTVTPAPFLRAISVAMRAPSRRPTAVATNTMITNVPYGRGPLTLFGAPMVGVFGPLPTVQGVYLAHSISTFGTSMFVSVASVRAALPDPAAYVLHIESAVDRLANDLLADGGRHERDATNLQRERSE
;
A
#
# COMPACT_ATOMS: atom_id res chain seq x y z
N MET A 1 25.15 -31.15 -21.77
CA MET A 1 23.82 -30.85 -21.21
C MET A 1 24.01 -29.77 -20.16
N HIS A 2 23.59 -28.53 -20.39
CA HIS A 2 23.60 -27.54 -19.31
C HIS A 2 22.59 -27.98 -18.22
N PRO A 3 22.95 -27.88 -16.93
CA PRO A 3 22.01 -28.17 -15.86
C PRO A 3 20.77 -27.29 -16.04
N LYS A 4 19.59 -27.91 -16.04
CA LYS A 4 18.35 -27.16 -16.16
C LYS A 4 18.20 -26.29 -14.92
N THR A 5 18.14 -24.98 -15.10
CA THR A 5 17.83 -24.04 -14.02
C THR A 5 16.49 -24.41 -13.39
N VAL A 6 16.45 -24.48 -12.06
CA VAL A 6 15.25 -24.77 -11.28
C VAL A 6 14.88 -23.52 -10.49
N GLY A 7 13.58 -23.22 -10.39
CA GLY A 7 13.08 -22.08 -9.64
C GLY A 7 11.62 -22.23 -9.26
N VAL A 8 11.16 -21.40 -8.33
CA VAL A 8 9.75 -21.34 -7.91
C VAL A 8 8.97 -20.50 -8.94
N PRO A 9 7.91 -21.03 -9.58
CA PRO A 9 7.12 -20.24 -10.51
C PRO A 9 6.55 -19.00 -9.84
N MET A 10 6.68 -17.83 -10.48
CA MET A 10 6.03 -16.61 -10.01
C MET A 10 4.51 -16.79 -10.07
N HIS A 11 3.84 -16.46 -8.98
CA HIS A 11 2.39 -16.52 -8.94
C HIS A 11 1.80 -15.47 -9.89
N ALA A 12 0.70 -15.81 -10.57
CA ALA A 12 0.09 -14.95 -11.59
C ALA A 12 -0.31 -13.57 -11.06
N ARG A 13 -0.67 -13.48 -9.77
CA ARG A 13 -0.98 -12.22 -9.09
C ARG A 13 0.25 -11.33 -8.92
N ASP A 14 1.38 -11.90 -8.53
CA ASP A 14 2.64 -11.17 -8.34
C ASP A 14 3.22 -10.73 -9.69
N ALA A 15 2.96 -11.53 -10.73
CA ALA A 15 3.29 -11.18 -12.11
C ALA A 15 2.55 -9.93 -12.61
N LEU A 16 1.41 -9.55 -12.02
CA LEU A 16 0.75 -8.29 -12.37
C LEU A 16 1.68 -7.10 -12.10
N ASN A 17 2.32 -7.07 -10.92
CA ASN A 17 3.25 -6.00 -10.57
C ASN A 17 4.43 -5.95 -11.54
N TYR A 18 4.95 -7.10 -11.96
CA TYR A 18 6.03 -7.18 -12.95
C TYR A 18 5.61 -6.71 -14.35
N TYR A 19 4.45 -7.15 -14.87
CA TYR A 19 4.03 -6.82 -16.23
C TYR A 19 3.49 -5.40 -16.37
N PHE A 20 2.88 -4.86 -15.31
CA PHE A 20 2.27 -3.53 -15.30
C PHE A 20 3.26 -2.44 -14.85
N GLU A 21 4.43 -2.81 -14.31
CA GLU A 21 5.51 -1.87 -14.06
C GLU A 21 5.86 -1.08 -15.32
N SER A 22 5.94 0.24 -15.18
CA SER A 22 6.29 1.18 -16.23
C SER A 22 6.84 2.46 -15.62
N SER A 23 7.33 3.38 -16.45
CA SER A 23 7.77 4.71 -15.97
C SER A 23 6.67 5.54 -15.30
N ARG A 24 5.39 5.15 -15.43
CA ARG A 24 4.23 5.83 -14.82
C ARG A 24 3.56 5.04 -13.70
N THR A 25 3.93 3.78 -13.54
CA THR A 25 3.40 2.89 -12.51
C THR A 25 4.57 2.10 -11.96
N SER A 26 5.20 2.61 -10.90
CA SER A 26 6.29 1.91 -10.24
C SER A 26 5.74 0.75 -9.42
N ALA A 27 6.41 -0.39 -9.49
CA ALA A 27 6.15 -1.53 -8.62
C ALA A 27 7.22 -1.66 -7.51
N SER A 28 8.07 -0.63 -7.35
CA SER A 28 8.95 -0.52 -6.18
C SER A 28 8.13 -0.12 -4.96
N VAL A 29 8.28 -0.87 -3.88
CA VAL A 29 7.67 -0.61 -2.58
C VAL A 29 8.77 -0.13 -1.63
N VAL A 30 8.52 1.00 -0.98
CA VAL A 30 9.46 1.66 -0.07
C VAL A 30 8.84 1.75 1.31
N HIS A 31 9.51 1.17 2.30
CA HIS A 31 9.15 1.26 3.71
C HIS A 31 10.29 1.90 4.49
N CYS A 32 9.98 2.87 5.33
CA CYS A 32 10.92 3.56 6.19
C CYS A 32 10.65 3.16 7.63
N TYR A 33 11.69 2.71 8.32
CA TYR A 33 11.67 2.33 9.73
C TYR A 33 12.58 3.29 10.48
N ALA A 34 12.01 4.09 11.38
CA ALA A 34 12.76 5.05 12.19
C ALA A 34 13.16 4.40 13.52
N PHE A 35 14.43 4.56 13.90
CA PHE A 35 15.02 4.03 15.12
C PHE A 35 15.61 5.16 15.96
N ASP A 36 15.26 5.17 17.25
CA ASP A 36 15.86 6.08 18.22
C ASP A 36 17.19 5.50 18.70
N VAL A 37 18.28 6.23 18.43
CA VAL A 37 19.63 5.81 18.81
C VAL A 37 20.10 6.47 20.11
N ALA A 38 19.26 7.29 20.74
CA ALA A 38 19.58 7.93 22.00
C ALA A 38 19.85 6.88 23.10
N GLY A 39 21.01 6.98 23.76
CA GLY A 39 21.39 6.06 24.84
C GLY A 39 21.76 4.63 24.38
N VAL A 40 21.84 4.37 23.07
CA VAL A 40 22.29 3.09 22.53
C VAL A 40 23.81 3.06 22.47
N THR A 41 24.43 2.03 23.04
CA THR A 41 25.90 1.92 23.13
C THR A 41 26.57 1.67 21.77
N SER A 42 25.93 0.86 20.91
CA SER A 42 26.51 0.44 19.63
C SER A 42 25.47 0.45 18.50
N PRO A 43 24.89 1.62 18.14
CA PRO A 43 23.97 1.71 17.02
C PRO A 43 24.69 1.47 15.68
N LEU A 44 23.94 1.16 14.62
CA LEU A 44 24.47 1.09 13.26
C LEU A 44 25.06 2.45 12.85
N ARG A 45 26.35 2.49 12.47
CA ARG A 45 27.08 3.72 12.11
C ARG A 45 27.89 3.61 10.82
N THR A 46 28.23 2.41 10.38
CA THR A 46 29.19 2.19 9.30
C THR A 46 28.64 1.27 8.24
N HIS A 47 29.29 1.26 7.07
CA HIS A 47 29.00 0.29 6.02
C HIS A 47 29.26 -1.15 6.48
N ALA A 48 30.22 -1.38 7.40
CA ALA A 48 30.48 -2.71 7.94
C ALA A 48 29.29 -3.23 8.75
N ASP A 49 28.66 -2.38 9.57
CA ASP A 49 27.44 -2.72 10.32
C ASP A 49 26.28 -3.05 9.37
N ALA A 50 26.17 -2.30 8.26
CA ALA A 50 25.16 -2.57 7.24
C ALA A 50 25.39 -3.90 6.52
N LEU A 51 26.66 -4.27 6.25
CA LEU A 51 27.02 -5.59 5.71
C LEU A 51 26.69 -6.71 6.70
N GLU A 52 27.02 -6.55 7.99
CA GLU A 52 26.66 -7.51 9.04
C GLU A 52 25.14 -7.74 9.09
N PHE A 53 24.36 -6.66 9.05
CA PHE A 53 22.91 -6.73 8.96
C PHE A 53 22.46 -7.50 7.70
N GLY A 54 23.03 -7.16 6.55
CA GLY A 54 22.67 -7.77 5.27
C GLY A 54 22.95 -9.27 5.24
N GLU A 55 24.10 -9.71 5.75
CA GLU A 55 24.45 -11.13 5.88
C GLU A 55 23.49 -11.87 6.80
N LYS A 56 23.12 -11.26 7.95
CA LYS A 56 22.15 -11.83 8.89
C LYS A 56 20.80 -12.10 8.21
N ILE A 57 20.27 -11.15 7.41
CA ILE A 57 18.93 -11.30 6.83
C ILE A 57 18.86 -12.34 5.70
N LEU A 58 19.98 -12.66 5.02
CA LEU A 58 20.00 -13.67 3.96
C LEU A 58 19.51 -15.05 4.43
N GLY A 59 19.70 -15.38 5.71
CA GLY A 59 19.26 -16.62 6.33
C GLY A 59 17.82 -16.60 6.86
N LEU A 60 17.15 -15.44 6.85
CA LEU A 60 15.84 -15.28 7.52
C LEU A 60 14.65 -15.54 6.60
N ASP A 61 14.76 -15.21 5.31
CA ASP A 61 13.71 -15.49 4.33
C ASP A 61 14.33 -15.76 2.94
N PRO A 62 13.87 -16.81 2.22
CA PRO A 62 14.35 -17.14 0.88
C PRO A 62 14.24 -16.00 -0.13
N VAL A 63 13.35 -15.03 0.08
CA VAL A 63 13.19 -13.88 -0.82
C VAL A 63 14.50 -13.10 -0.99
N PHE A 64 15.34 -13.04 0.05
CA PHE A 64 16.60 -12.30 0.00
C PHE A 64 17.63 -12.94 -0.93
N ARG A 65 17.47 -14.22 -1.24
CA ARG A 65 18.36 -15.00 -2.10
C ARG A 65 17.74 -15.34 -3.46
N ARG A 66 16.58 -14.77 -3.79
CA ARG A 66 15.85 -15.09 -5.02
C ARG A 66 15.87 -13.92 -5.99
N ARG A 67 16.42 -14.16 -7.19
CA ARG A 67 16.30 -13.23 -8.33
C ARG A 67 15.30 -13.74 -9.35
N LEU A 68 14.88 -12.85 -10.25
CA LEU A 68 13.91 -13.18 -11.28
C LEU A 68 14.59 -13.82 -12.50
N GLN A 69 14.18 -15.03 -12.85
CA GLN A 69 14.54 -15.69 -14.11
C GLN A 69 13.39 -15.55 -15.11
N LYS A 70 13.61 -14.73 -16.14
CA LYS A 70 12.64 -14.51 -17.22
C LYS A 70 12.60 -15.71 -18.16
N VAL A 71 11.41 -16.03 -18.66
CA VAL A 71 11.21 -17.01 -19.73
C VAL A 71 11.24 -16.27 -21.08
N PRO A 72 12.03 -16.73 -22.07
CA PRO A 72 12.15 -16.05 -23.36
C PRO A 72 10.78 -15.79 -24.01
N GLY A 73 10.61 -14.59 -24.57
CA GLY A 73 9.36 -14.16 -25.21
C GLY A 73 8.18 -13.98 -24.25
N HIS A 74 8.38 -14.09 -22.93
CA HIS A 74 7.30 -14.09 -21.93
C HIS A 74 6.25 -15.20 -22.17
N LEU A 75 6.70 -16.32 -22.74
CA LEU A 75 5.85 -17.46 -23.09
C LEU A 75 5.26 -18.19 -21.86
N ALA A 76 5.88 -18.01 -20.70
CA ALA A 76 5.37 -18.44 -19.40
C ALA A 76 5.73 -17.38 -18.34
N PHE A 77 5.17 -17.52 -17.14
CA PHE A 77 5.55 -16.65 -16.04
C PHE A 77 7.04 -16.80 -15.67
N PRO A 78 7.68 -15.72 -15.18
CA PRO A 78 9.02 -15.81 -14.64
C PRO A 78 9.11 -16.81 -13.48
N HIS A 79 10.33 -17.20 -13.13
CA HIS A 79 10.58 -18.06 -11.96
C HIS A 79 11.55 -17.36 -11.02
N TRP A 80 11.36 -17.54 -9.72
CA TRP A 80 12.30 -17.14 -8.69
C TRP A 80 13.39 -18.19 -8.56
N VAL A 81 14.63 -17.81 -8.84
CA VAL A 81 15.80 -18.72 -8.77
C VAL A 81 16.69 -18.30 -7.61
N THR A 82 17.10 -19.27 -6.80
CA THR A 82 18.02 -19.02 -5.69
C THR A 82 19.42 -18.76 -6.23
N VAL A 83 20.08 -17.74 -5.70
CA VAL A 83 21.43 -17.31 -6.06
C VAL A 83 22.25 -16.99 -4.81
N ASP A 84 23.56 -16.97 -4.97
CA ASP A 84 24.46 -16.34 -4.01
C ASP A 84 24.36 -14.82 -4.18
N VAL A 85 24.39 -14.12 -3.06
CA VAL A 85 24.11 -12.68 -2.99
C VAL A 85 25.36 -11.97 -2.51
N ASP A 86 25.79 -10.98 -3.29
CA ASP A 86 26.81 -10.02 -2.85
C ASP A 86 26.11 -8.90 -2.08
N VAL A 87 26.11 -9.01 -0.74
CA VAL A 87 25.39 -8.10 0.17
C VAL A 87 25.78 -6.64 -0.05
N ALA A 88 27.02 -6.34 -0.46
CA ALA A 88 27.49 -4.97 -0.70
C ALA A 88 26.73 -4.25 -1.83
N ARG A 89 26.03 -4.99 -2.70
CA ARG A 89 25.17 -4.43 -3.76
C ARG A 89 23.73 -4.15 -3.30
N HIS A 90 23.40 -4.50 -2.06
CA HIS A 90 22.05 -4.42 -1.51
C HIS A 90 21.93 -3.54 -0.27
N VAL A 91 23.02 -3.32 0.47
CA VAL A 91 23.02 -2.49 1.68
C VAL A 91 23.83 -1.23 1.48
N PHE A 92 23.29 -0.10 1.91
CA PHE A 92 23.92 1.21 1.71
C PHE A 92 23.76 2.07 2.95
N VAL A 93 24.76 2.89 3.24
CA VAL A 93 24.74 3.87 4.34
C VAL A 93 24.86 5.27 3.77
N HIS A 94 24.02 6.18 4.27
CA HIS A 94 23.96 7.57 3.85
C HIS A 94 24.01 8.47 5.08
N THR A 95 24.81 9.52 5.03
CA THR A 95 24.92 10.51 6.10
C THR A 95 24.56 11.88 5.53
N PRO A 96 23.34 12.39 5.77
CA PRO A 96 22.94 13.71 5.31
C PRO A 96 23.66 14.82 6.08
N ALA A 97 23.64 16.04 5.53
CA ALA A 97 23.96 17.23 6.33
C ALA A 97 22.89 17.41 7.43
N PRO A 98 23.27 17.70 8.69
CA PRO A 98 22.33 17.73 9.81
C PRO A 98 21.13 18.67 9.64
N ASP A 99 21.34 19.82 9.01
CA ASP A 99 20.31 20.86 8.76
C ASP A 99 19.34 20.51 7.62
N ARG A 100 19.61 19.42 6.88
CA ARG A 100 18.84 18.99 5.70
C ARG A 100 18.44 17.52 5.73
N SER A 101 18.47 16.89 6.91
CA SER A 101 18.26 15.44 7.03
C SER A 101 16.87 15.00 6.57
N ARG A 102 15.84 15.79 6.86
CA ARG A 102 14.45 15.48 6.46
C ARG A 102 14.25 15.61 4.96
N GLU A 103 14.78 16.67 4.35
CA GLU A 103 14.74 16.91 2.91
C GLU A 103 15.52 15.83 2.16
N PHE A 104 16.69 15.44 2.68
CA PHE A 104 17.48 14.34 2.14
C PHE A 104 16.71 13.01 2.22
N LEU A 105 16.12 12.69 3.37
CA LEU A 105 15.28 11.50 3.55
C LEU A 105 14.13 11.47 2.52
N VAL A 106 13.39 12.56 2.39
CA VAL A 106 12.30 12.68 1.40
C VAL A 106 12.83 12.48 -0.01
N SER A 107 13.97 13.08 -0.36
CA SER A 107 14.58 12.90 -1.69
C SER A 107 14.94 11.44 -1.99
N LYS A 108 15.46 10.71 -1.00
CA LYS A 108 15.77 9.28 -1.12
C LYS A 108 14.53 8.42 -1.25
N ILE A 109 13.46 8.73 -0.51
CA ILE A 109 12.17 8.04 -0.66
C ILE A 109 11.62 8.21 -2.07
N VAL A 110 11.66 9.42 -2.63
CA VAL A 110 11.22 9.70 -4.00
C VAL A 110 12.11 8.97 -5.03
N GLU A 111 13.42 9.04 -4.89
CA GLU A 111 14.38 8.32 -5.76
C GLU A 111 14.09 6.82 -5.77
N PHE A 112 13.98 6.20 -4.59
CA PHE A 112 13.81 4.75 -4.46
C PHE A 112 12.42 4.25 -4.87
N SER A 113 11.43 5.13 -4.87
CA SER A 113 10.07 4.83 -5.34
C SER A 113 9.94 4.94 -6.87
N THR A 114 10.78 5.73 -7.53
CA THR A 114 10.66 6.04 -8.97
C THR A 114 11.65 5.30 -9.84
N VAL A 115 12.85 5.03 -9.33
CA VAL A 115 13.84 4.22 -10.04
C VAL A 115 13.40 2.74 -9.98
N PRO A 116 13.46 1.96 -11.07
CA PRO A 116 13.23 0.51 -11.02
C PRO A 116 14.37 -0.24 -10.33
N LEU A 117 14.08 -1.43 -9.80
CA LEU A 117 15.11 -2.34 -9.28
C LEU A 117 15.77 -3.13 -10.42
N ASP A 118 17.04 -3.49 -10.24
CA ASP A 118 17.75 -4.37 -11.16
C ASP A 118 17.25 -5.81 -11.02
N TRP A 119 16.66 -6.34 -12.09
CA TRP A 119 16.10 -7.68 -12.13
C TRP A 119 17.13 -8.81 -12.22
N ASP A 120 18.39 -8.48 -12.53
CA ASP A 120 19.49 -9.43 -12.52
C ASP A 120 19.99 -9.73 -11.10
N LEU A 121 19.54 -8.94 -10.12
CA LEU A 121 19.76 -9.13 -8.70
C LEU A 121 18.48 -9.56 -7.97
N PRO A 122 18.58 -10.12 -6.75
CA PRO A 122 17.44 -10.19 -5.83
C PRO A 122 16.80 -8.80 -5.66
N PRO A 123 15.49 -8.63 -5.87
CA PRO A 123 14.88 -7.30 -6.00
C PRO A 123 14.57 -6.67 -4.64
N TRP A 124 15.61 -6.41 -3.86
CA TRP A 124 15.55 -5.77 -2.55
C TRP A 124 16.82 -4.95 -2.27
N GLN A 125 16.70 -3.87 -1.50
CA GLN A 125 17.81 -3.07 -0.99
C GLN A 125 17.45 -2.49 0.39
N PHE A 126 18.46 -2.32 1.24
CA PHE A 126 18.37 -1.54 2.48
C PHE A 126 19.26 -0.30 2.39
N HIS A 127 18.70 0.85 2.70
CA HIS A 127 19.43 2.11 2.78
C HIS A 127 19.28 2.68 4.19
N PHE A 128 20.37 2.80 4.92
CA PHE A 128 20.40 3.36 6.26
C PHE A 128 20.76 4.85 6.16
N ILE A 129 19.81 5.71 6.50
CA ILE A 129 20.04 7.16 6.60
C ILE A 129 20.36 7.46 8.06
N LEU A 130 21.59 7.87 8.35
CA LEU A 130 22.07 8.16 9.70
C LEU A 130 21.73 9.58 10.12
N ASP A 131 21.76 9.83 11.43
CA ASP A 131 21.66 11.17 12.04
C ASP A 131 20.46 12.00 11.56
N VAL A 132 19.33 11.33 11.33
CA VAL A 132 18.09 11.96 10.89
C VAL A 132 17.42 12.68 12.06
N VAL A 133 17.18 13.99 11.87
CA VAL A 133 16.36 14.82 12.76
C VAL A 133 15.03 15.21 12.08
N GLY A 134 14.06 15.66 12.87
CA GLY A 134 12.76 16.15 12.37
C GLY A 134 11.76 15.05 11.99
N VAL A 135 11.98 13.81 12.45
CA VAL A 135 11.01 12.72 12.38
C VAL A 135 10.51 12.42 13.79
N GLU A 136 9.19 12.27 13.94
CA GLU A 136 8.58 11.95 15.23
C GLU A 136 9.20 10.67 15.83
N GLY A 137 9.54 10.73 17.12
CA GLY A 137 10.19 9.63 17.84
C GLY A 137 11.72 9.61 17.77
N VAL A 138 12.37 10.47 16.97
CA VAL A 138 13.85 10.59 16.92
C VAL A 138 14.33 12.02 17.27
N PRO A 139 14.02 12.55 18.47
CA PRO A 139 14.25 13.95 18.83
C PRO A 139 15.74 14.34 18.92
N HIS A 140 16.64 13.38 19.10
CA HIS A 140 18.07 13.60 19.31
C HIS A 140 18.95 13.06 18.16
N GLY A 141 18.34 12.89 16.99
CA GLY A 141 18.96 12.20 15.85
C GLY A 141 18.71 10.70 15.93
N GLY A 142 18.31 10.11 14.81
CA GLY A 142 18.01 8.67 14.69
C GLY A 142 18.53 8.07 13.40
N THR A 143 18.35 6.77 13.26
CA THR A 143 18.61 6.08 11.99
C THR A 143 17.28 5.77 11.32
N VAL A 144 17.14 6.07 10.03
CA VAL A 144 16.00 5.61 9.22
C VAL A 144 16.49 4.52 8.27
N ALA A 145 16.04 3.29 8.48
CA ALA A 145 16.27 2.21 7.52
C ALA A 145 15.16 2.23 6.47
N ILE A 146 15.54 2.47 5.22
CA ILE A 146 14.65 2.38 4.07
C ILE A 146 14.79 1.00 3.44
N PHE A 147 13.75 0.20 3.55
CA PHE A 147 13.62 -1.06 2.83
C PHE A 147 12.91 -0.85 1.50
N ARG A 148 13.67 -1.00 0.42
CA ARG A 148 13.18 -0.94 -0.96
C ARG A 148 13.06 -2.36 -1.49
N SER A 149 11.92 -2.72 -2.06
CA SER A 149 11.71 -4.06 -2.65
C SER A 149 10.75 -4.00 -3.83
N HIS A 150 10.75 -5.01 -4.70
CA HIS A 150 9.75 -5.09 -5.76
C HIS A 150 8.48 -5.78 -5.27
N HIS A 151 7.30 -5.23 -5.57
CA HIS A 151 6.00 -5.72 -5.10
C HIS A 151 5.68 -7.16 -5.56
N SER A 152 6.36 -7.67 -6.59
CA SER A 152 6.27 -9.09 -6.97
C SER A 152 6.99 -10.06 -6.03
N ALA A 153 7.99 -9.59 -5.29
CA ALA A 153 8.79 -10.44 -4.40
C ALA A 153 8.19 -10.54 -3.00
N ILE A 154 7.63 -9.44 -2.50
CA ILE A 154 7.08 -9.32 -1.16
C ILE A 154 5.70 -8.67 -1.25
N ASP A 155 4.69 -9.31 -0.66
CA ASP A 155 3.35 -8.73 -0.58
C ASP A 155 3.21 -7.76 0.61
N GLY A 156 2.17 -6.91 0.58
CA GLY A 156 2.00 -5.83 1.55
C GLY A 156 1.74 -6.27 3.00
N MET A 157 1.34 -7.52 3.27
CA MET A 157 1.26 -8.02 4.65
C MET A 157 2.45 -8.89 5.02
N GLY A 158 3.04 -9.56 4.04
CA GLY A 158 4.31 -10.28 4.14
C GLY A 158 5.44 -9.35 4.53
N VAL A 159 5.38 -8.05 4.20
CA VAL A 159 6.36 -7.08 4.67
C VAL A 159 6.31 -6.86 6.19
N VAL A 160 5.13 -6.91 6.82
CA VAL A 160 5.01 -6.76 8.28
C VAL A 160 5.61 -8.00 8.96
N GLU A 161 5.31 -9.18 8.44
CA GLU A 161 5.85 -10.44 8.97
C GLU A 161 7.37 -10.52 8.76
N MET A 162 7.85 -10.10 7.58
CA MET A 162 9.26 -9.96 7.26
C MET A 162 9.97 -8.98 8.20
N LEU A 163 9.37 -7.81 8.43
CA LEU A 163 9.91 -6.80 9.35
C LEU A 163 10.09 -7.37 10.76
N ASN A 164 9.07 -8.07 11.26
CA ASN A 164 9.13 -8.72 12.56
C ASN A 164 10.24 -9.78 12.61
N ARG A 165 10.49 -10.52 11.52
CA ARG A 165 11.64 -11.45 11.46
C ARG A 165 12.98 -10.74 11.49
N ILE A 166 13.12 -9.62 10.79
CA ILE A 166 14.39 -8.93 10.62
C ILE A 166 14.80 -8.17 11.89
N LEU A 167 13.83 -7.54 12.55
CA LEU A 167 14.06 -6.61 13.66
C LEU A 167 13.71 -7.20 15.04
N SER A 168 13.27 -8.46 15.13
CA SER A 168 13.11 -9.15 16.42
C SER A 168 14.47 -9.53 17.00
N ASP A 169 14.58 -9.49 18.32
CA ASP A 169 15.77 -9.96 19.05
C ASP A 169 16.01 -11.47 18.84
N GLU A 170 14.92 -12.24 18.72
CA GLU A 170 14.95 -13.67 18.40
C GLU A 170 14.30 -13.91 17.02
N PRO A 171 15.06 -13.77 15.91
CA PRO A 171 14.51 -13.91 14.58
C PRO A 171 14.27 -15.38 14.24
N VAL A 172 13.04 -15.72 13.84
CA VAL A 172 12.69 -17.07 13.38
C VAL A 172 12.73 -17.11 11.86
N ALA A 173 13.68 -17.86 11.30
CA ALA A 173 13.81 -18.06 9.86
C ALA A 173 12.54 -18.71 9.28
N ARG A 174 12.12 -18.21 8.11
CA ARG A 174 11.03 -18.82 7.35
C ARG A 174 11.53 -20.07 6.63
N GLY A 175 10.91 -21.21 6.89
CA GLY A 175 11.19 -22.44 6.16
C GLY A 175 10.85 -22.34 4.67
N GLU A 176 11.61 -23.06 3.84
CA GLU A 176 11.29 -23.21 2.41
C GLU A 176 10.14 -24.20 2.23
N SER A 177 8.94 -23.68 1.96
CA SER A 177 7.77 -24.50 1.59
C SER A 177 7.45 -24.47 0.10
N ASP A 178 8.13 -23.63 -0.67
CA ASP A 178 7.84 -23.43 -2.08
C ASP A 178 8.45 -24.52 -2.96
N ARG A 179 7.63 -25.13 -3.81
CA ARG A 179 8.08 -26.17 -4.74
C ARG A 179 8.81 -25.57 -5.94
N ALA A 180 10.11 -25.78 -6.01
CA ALA A 180 10.90 -25.41 -7.17
C ALA A 180 10.72 -26.40 -8.34
N VAL A 181 10.66 -25.89 -9.57
CA VAL A 181 10.48 -26.69 -10.80
C VAL A 181 11.47 -26.22 -11.88
N ALA A 182 11.73 -27.06 -12.88
CA ALA A 182 12.57 -26.68 -14.00
C ALA A 182 11.96 -25.48 -14.75
N VAL A 183 12.76 -24.44 -14.96
CA VAL A 183 12.34 -23.26 -15.72
C VAL A 183 12.06 -23.70 -17.16
N PRO A 184 10.87 -23.42 -17.72
CA PRO A 184 10.50 -23.91 -19.03
C PRO A 184 11.31 -23.22 -20.13
N GLY A 185 11.87 -24.02 -21.04
CA GLY A 185 12.41 -23.52 -22.30
C GLY A 185 11.29 -23.13 -23.28
N VAL A 186 11.66 -22.49 -24.39
CA VAL A 186 10.74 -21.99 -25.43
C VAL A 186 9.75 -23.06 -25.90
N TRP A 187 10.24 -24.24 -26.29
CA TRP A 187 9.41 -25.33 -26.81
C TRP A 187 8.46 -25.94 -25.77
N SER A 188 8.85 -26.00 -24.49
CA SER A 188 7.96 -26.45 -23.43
C SER A 188 6.87 -25.42 -23.13
N ALA A 189 7.21 -24.12 -23.13
CA ALA A 189 6.24 -23.05 -22.89
C ALA A 189 5.21 -22.96 -24.03
N LEU A 190 5.65 -23.05 -25.30
CA LEU A 190 4.75 -23.07 -26.46
C LEU A 190 3.78 -24.25 -26.43
N ARG A 191 4.25 -25.45 -26.05
CA ARG A 191 3.39 -26.64 -25.92
C ARG A 191 2.36 -26.53 -24.80
N ALA A 192 2.63 -25.75 -23.75
CA ALA A 192 1.70 -25.53 -22.64
C ALA A 192 0.61 -24.49 -22.97
N LEU A 193 0.86 -23.59 -23.93
CA LEU A 193 0.01 -22.44 -24.21
C LEU A 193 -1.46 -22.80 -24.56
N PRO A 194 -1.77 -23.82 -25.39
CA PRO A 194 -3.16 -24.19 -25.67
C PRO A 194 -3.94 -24.59 -24.41
N ARG A 195 -3.29 -25.31 -23.47
CA ARG A 195 -3.87 -25.69 -22.19
C ARG A 195 -4.14 -24.46 -21.32
N ASP A 196 -3.19 -23.53 -21.25
CA ASP A 196 -3.33 -22.31 -20.45
C ASP A 196 -4.42 -21.38 -21.00
N VAL A 197 -4.56 -21.28 -22.33
CA VAL A 197 -5.66 -20.57 -22.99
C VAL A 197 -7.00 -21.24 -22.66
N GLY A 198 -7.08 -22.57 -22.74
CA GLY A 198 -8.29 -23.32 -22.35
C GLY A 198 -8.69 -23.09 -20.89
N ALA A 199 -7.72 -22.98 -19.98
CA ALA A 199 -7.95 -22.66 -18.58
C ALA A 199 -8.52 -21.24 -18.39
N LEU A 200 -8.01 -20.25 -19.12
CA LEU A 200 -8.53 -18.88 -19.13
C LEU A 200 -9.99 -18.84 -19.64
N VAL A 201 -10.26 -19.46 -20.80
CA VAL A 201 -11.62 -19.53 -21.37
C VAL A 201 -12.60 -20.14 -20.36
N SER A 202 -12.20 -21.25 -19.74
CA SER A 202 -12.98 -21.93 -18.71
C SER A 202 -13.22 -21.04 -17.48
N ALA A 203 -12.21 -20.31 -17.02
CA ALA A 203 -12.34 -19.39 -15.89
C ALA A 203 -13.29 -18.22 -16.19
N VAL A 204 -13.19 -17.63 -17.39
CA VAL A 204 -14.11 -16.58 -17.85
C VAL A 204 -15.54 -17.10 -17.91
N ALA A 205 -15.76 -18.30 -18.47
CA ALA A 205 -17.07 -18.92 -18.57
C ALA A 205 -17.67 -19.19 -17.18
N ARG A 206 -16.91 -19.83 -16.28
CA ARG A 206 -17.33 -20.10 -14.88
C ARG A 206 -17.72 -18.82 -14.16
N ARG A 207 -16.92 -17.75 -14.31
CA ARG A 207 -17.18 -16.47 -13.67
C ARG A 207 -18.45 -15.82 -14.19
N ARG A 208 -18.65 -15.78 -15.52
CA ARG A 208 -19.88 -15.27 -16.14
C ARG A 208 -21.12 -16.01 -15.62
N SER A 209 -21.05 -17.34 -15.53
CA SER A 209 -22.13 -18.17 -14.99
C SER A 209 -22.40 -17.87 -13.52
N ALA A 210 -21.37 -17.74 -12.68
CA ALA A 210 -21.50 -17.40 -11.26
C ALA A 210 -22.12 -16.00 -11.06
N THR A 211 -21.66 -15.00 -11.83
CA THR A 211 -22.23 -13.65 -11.83
C THR A 211 -23.71 -13.66 -12.25
N LYS A 212 -24.06 -14.41 -13.30
CA LYS A 212 -25.47 -14.55 -13.73
C LYS A 212 -26.33 -15.22 -12.65
N ALA A 213 -25.81 -16.25 -11.99
CA ALA A 213 -26.52 -16.98 -10.94
C ALA A 213 -26.76 -16.12 -9.70
N ALA A 214 -25.77 -15.35 -9.25
CA ALA A 214 -25.97 -14.44 -8.13
C ALA A 214 -26.92 -13.29 -8.49
N SER A 215 -26.89 -12.76 -9.73
CA SER A 215 -27.85 -11.73 -10.17
C SER A 215 -29.30 -12.22 -10.13
N LYS A 216 -29.54 -13.51 -10.39
CA LYS A 216 -30.87 -14.12 -10.28
C LYS A 216 -31.37 -14.28 -8.84
N ARG A 217 -30.47 -14.31 -7.84
CA ARG A 217 -30.80 -14.50 -6.42
C ARG A 217 -31.07 -13.19 -5.68
N GLY A 218 -31.19 -12.06 -6.38
CA GLY A 218 -31.31 -10.73 -5.76
C GLY A 218 -30.04 -10.24 -5.06
N SER A 219 -29.01 -11.09 -4.91
CA SER A 219 -27.68 -10.68 -4.52
C SER A 219 -26.99 -10.06 -5.71
N THR A 220 -27.00 -8.73 -5.85
CA THR A 220 -26.34 -8.04 -6.96
C THR A 220 -24.83 -8.35 -6.93
N PRO A 221 -24.33 -9.27 -7.78
CA PRO A 221 -22.94 -9.65 -7.78
C PRO A 221 -22.25 -8.73 -8.76
N SER A 222 -22.28 -7.43 -8.49
CA SER A 222 -21.69 -6.48 -9.42
C SER A 222 -20.19 -6.49 -9.22
N SER A 223 -19.55 -7.42 -9.92
CA SER A 223 -18.22 -7.27 -10.49
C SER A 223 -18.22 -6.34 -11.71
N ALA A 224 -19.34 -5.70 -12.05
CA ALA A 224 -19.33 -4.57 -12.96
C ALA A 224 -18.70 -3.35 -12.26
N PRO A 225 -17.86 -2.57 -12.97
CA PRO A 225 -17.31 -1.32 -12.45
C PRO A 225 -18.47 -0.46 -11.92
N HIS A 226 -18.26 0.14 -10.75
CA HIS A 226 -19.30 0.78 -9.96
C HIS A 226 -20.25 1.65 -10.80
N ARG A 227 -21.56 1.43 -10.63
CA ARG A 227 -22.64 2.28 -11.18
C ARG A 227 -22.70 3.68 -10.53
N THR A 228 -21.75 4.02 -9.67
CA THR A 228 -21.54 5.37 -9.15
C THR A 228 -20.16 5.85 -9.59
N PRO A 229 -20.03 6.38 -10.81
CA PRO A 229 -18.78 6.96 -11.24
C PRO A 229 -18.59 8.30 -10.51
N TYR A 230 -17.49 8.42 -9.77
CA TYR A 230 -17.11 9.61 -9.01
C TYR A 230 -16.64 10.72 -9.96
N PRO A 231 -16.83 12.01 -9.65
CA PRO A 231 -16.34 13.09 -10.50
C PRO A 231 -14.81 13.01 -10.60
N ALA A 232 -14.27 13.10 -11.82
CA ALA A 232 -12.82 13.13 -12.02
C ALA A 232 -12.24 14.45 -11.51
N THR A 233 -11.07 14.41 -10.88
CA THR A 233 -10.31 15.60 -10.46
C THR A 233 -8.91 15.58 -11.09
N ARG A 234 -8.08 16.58 -10.77
CA ARG A 234 -6.65 16.58 -11.13
C ARG A 234 -5.88 15.33 -10.69
N PHE A 235 -6.36 14.63 -9.67
CA PHE A 235 -5.75 13.38 -9.21
C PHE A 235 -6.05 12.17 -10.11
N ASN A 236 -6.90 12.34 -11.12
CA ASN A 236 -7.20 11.29 -12.09
C ASN A 236 -6.72 11.60 -13.50
N TYR A 237 -6.51 12.89 -13.80
CA TYR A 237 -6.07 13.34 -15.09
C TYR A 237 -5.45 14.75 -14.98
N ASP A 238 -4.22 14.88 -15.46
CA ASP A 238 -3.59 16.16 -15.76
C ASP A 238 -2.92 16.03 -17.14
N ALA A 239 -3.15 16.99 -18.04
CA ALA A 239 -2.57 16.95 -19.38
C ALA A 239 -1.02 16.95 -19.34
N ARG A 240 -0.41 17.57 -18.32
CA ARG A 240 1.05 17.64 -18.14
C ARG A 240 1.65 16.29 -17.76
N VAL A 241 0.93 15.49 -16.97
CA VAL A 241 1.26 14.07 -16.69
C VAL A 241 1.32 13.23 -17.98
N HIS A 242 0.61 13.67 -19.02
CA HIS A 242 0.57 12.99 -20.31
C HIS A 242 1.54 13.54 -21.36
N GLN A 243 2.22 14.66 -21.10
CA GLN A 243 3.01 15.39 -22.10
C GLN A 243 4.53 15.24 -21.94
N ASP A 244 5.10 15.23 -20.71
CA ASP A 244 6.52 15.58 -20.54
C ASP A 244 7.35 14.65 -19.61
N GLY A 245 7.62 13.41 -20.03
CA GLY A 245 8.62 12.56 -19.36
C GLY A 245 8.08 11.78 -18.14
N PRO A 246 8.97 11.16 -17.32
CA PRO A 246 8.55 10.44 -16.12
C PRO A 246 7.92 11.42 -15.13
N ASP A 247 6.76 11.06 -14.58
CA ASP A 247 6.05 11.89 -13.61
C ASP A 247 6.92 12.10 -12.37
N GLU A 248 7.30 13.36 -12.10
CA GLU A 248 8.08 13.67 -10.90
C GLU A 248 7.20 13.40 -9.68
N MET A 249 7.50 12.32 -8.95
CA MET A 249 6.76 11.96 -7.75
C MET A 249 6.96 13.03 -6.67
N THR A 250 5.86 13.43 -6.04
CA THR A 250 5.87 14.26 -4.83
C THR A 250 5.52 13.41 -3.63
N TYR A 251 6.19 13.69 -2.50
CA TYR A 251 6.02 12.94 -1.27
C TYR A 251 6.06 13.88 -0.06
N ALA A 252 5.15 13.66 0.88
CA ALA A 252 5.21 14.25 2.22
C ALA A 252 4.63 13.26 3.23
N PHE A 253 4.99 13.43 4.49
CA PHE A 253 4.42 12.66 5.58
C PHE A 253 4.35 13.51 6.86
N LEU A 254 3.46 13.11 7.75
CA LEU A 254 3.27 13.67 9.08
C LEU A 254 3.04 12.56 10.10
N SER A 255 3.34 12.85 11.36
CA SER A 255 2.90 12.06 12.49
C SER A 255 1.54 12.56 13.00
N VAL A 256 0.74 11.64 13.53
CA VAL A 256 -0.52 11.92 14.22
C VAL A 256 -0.48 11.13 15.53
N ASP A 257 -0.84 11.79 16.63
CA ASP A 257 -0.94 11.11 17.93
C ASP A 257 -2.04 10.04 17.88
N PHE A 258 -1.63 8.78 18.02
CA PHE A 258 -2.55 7.66 17.97
C PHE A 258 -3.53 7.63 19.16
N ALA A 259 -3.20 8.28 20.29
CA ALA A 259 -4.15 8.46 21.39
C ALA A 259 -5.33 9.34 20.97
N ARG A 260 -5.07 10.46 20.26
CA ARG A 260 -6.13 11.33 19.70
C ARG A 260 -7.04 10.58 18.73
N VAL A 261 -6.46 9.78 17.84
CA VAL A 261 -7.23 8.96 16.89
C VAL A 261 -8.09 7.92 17.60
N ARG A 262 -7.56 7.28 18.66
CA ARG A 262 -8.34 6.35 19.49
C ARG A 262 -9.47 7.04 20.25
N ALA A 263 -9.25 8.25 20.75
CA ALA A 263 -10.29 9.04 21.41
C ALA A 263 -11.44 9.34 20.45
N MET A 264 -11.15 9.83 19.23
CA MET A 264 -12.16 10.04 18.19
C MET A 264 -12.92 8.76 17.83
N LYS A 265 -12.20 7.65 17.67
CA LYS A 265 -12.79 6.33 17.39
C LYS A 265 -13.70 5.84 18.52
N ASN A 266 -13.43 6.21 19.78
CA ASN A 266 -14.23 5.82 20.93
C ASN A 266 -15.43 6.74 21.18
N ALA A 267 -15.55 7.87 20.48
CA ALA A 267 -16.67 8.79 20.63
C ALA A 267 -18.01 8.18 20.15
N TYR A 268 -17.98 7.24 19.18
CA TYR A 268 -19.17 6.56 18.67
C TYR A 268 -19.00 5.03 18.67
N PRO A 269 -19.97 4.27 19.18
CA PRO A 269 -19.96 2.81 19.09
C PRO A 269 -19.87 2.31 17.65
N GLY A 270 -19.07 1.28 17.41
CA GLY A 270 -18.91 0.64 16.10
C GLY A 270 -17.90 1.31 15.16
N VAL A 271 -17.59 2.59 15.35
CA VAL A 271 -16.57 3.30 14.57
C VAL A 271 -15.19 2.67 14.80
N THR A 272 -14.41 2.57 13.73
CA THR A 272 -13.06 2.01 13.74
C THR A 272 -12.00 3.08 13.47
N VAL A 273 -10.73 2.77 13.77
CA VAL A 273 -9.59 3.65 13.46
C VAL A 273 -9.51 3.91 11.95
N ASN A 274 -9.85 2.92 11.14
CA ASN A 274 -9.89 3.07 9.69
C ASN A 274 -10.95 4.10 9.26
N ASP A 275 -12.13 4.10 9.88
CA ASP A 275 -13.21 5.05 9.55
C ASP A 275 -12.82 6.48 9.91
N VAL A 276 -12.18 6.68 11.07
CA VAL A 276 -11.64 7.98 11.49
C VAL A 276 -10.62 8.48 10.46
N MET A 277 -9.66 7.65 10.09
CA MET A 277 -8.61 8.06 9.15
C MET A 277 -9.12 8.28 7.72
N LEU A 278 -10.09 7.48 7.25
CA LEU A 278 -10.79 7.74 5.99
C LEU A 278 -11.51 9.09 6.02
N THR A 279 -12.11 9.44 7.16
CA THR A 279 -12.81 10.72 7.35
C THR A 279 -11.84 11.89 7.40
N VAL A 280 -10.70 11.75 8.08
CA VAL A 280 -9.61 12.75 8.09
C VAL A 280 -9.12 13.03 6.66
N VAL A 281 -8.84 11.99 5.87
CA VAL A 281 -8.44 12.15 4.47
C VAL A 281 -9.57 12.79 3.65
N SER A 282 -10.83 12.43 3.88
CA SER A 282 -11.99 13.04 3.22
C SER A 282 -12.09 14.55 3.50
N LEU A 283 -11.97 14.95 4.77
CA LEU A 283 -11.98 16.36 5.19
C LEU A 283 -10.81 17.13 4.58
N ALA A 284 -9.60 16.57 4.64
CA ALA A 284 -8.40 17.20 4.08
C ALA A 284 -8.49 17.39 2.56
N LEU A 285 -8.97 16.37 1.85
CA LEU A 285 -9.15 16.40 0.40
C LEU A 285 -10.22 17.42 -0.02
N SER A 286 -11.32 17.49 0.72
CA SER A 286 -12.37 18.49 0.54
C SER A 286 -11.81 19.90 0.73
N SER A 287 -11.12 20.17 1.84
CA SER A 287 -10.54 21.48 2.14
C SER A 287 -9.47 21.90 1.13
N TYR A 288 -8.61 20.97 0.70
CA TYR A 288 -7.58 21.26 -0.30
C TYR A 288 -8.18 21.60 -1.66
N LEU A 289 -9.14 20.79 -2.15
CA LEU A 289 -9.78 21.05 -3.43
C LEU A 289 -10.60 22.34 -3.41
N ASP A 290 -11.25 22.65 -2.30
CA ASP A 290 -11.97 23.92 -2.11
C ASP A 290 -11.01 25.12 -2.14
N ALA A 291 -9.87 25.03 -1.43
CA ALA A 291 -8.85 26.08 -1.41
C ALA A 291 -8.26 26.41 -2.80
N ILE A 292 -8.28 25.45 -3.73
CA ILE A 292 -7.85 25.65 -5.12
C ILE A 292 -9.01 25.83 -6.12
N GLY A 293 -10.26 25.89 -5.65
CA GLY A 293 -11.45 26.07 -6.48
C GLY A 293 -11.83 24.87 -7.38
N GLU A 294 -11.44 23.65 -6.99
CA GLU A 294 -11.66 22.41 -7.75
C GLU A 294 -12.53 21.37 -7.01
N ILE A 295 -13.20 21.74 -5.91
CA ILE A 295 -14.09 20.82 -5.21
C ILE A 295 -15.34 20.47 -6.06
N PRO A 296 -15.65 19.18 -6.29
CA PRO A 296 -16.86 18.80 -7.00
C PRO A 296 -18.12 18.81 -6.11
N ASP A 297 -19.29 19.03 -6.71
CA ASP A 297 -20.61 18.97 -6.03
C ASP A 297 -20.99 17.58 -5.51
N ARG A 298 -20.32 16.53 -6.02
CA ARG A 298 -20.58 15.13 -5.64
C ARG A 298 -19.39 14.57 -4.88
N SER A 299 -19.70 13.61 -4.01
CA SER A 299 -18.71 12.82 -3.27
C SER A 299 -17.56 12.32 -4.13
N LEU A 300 -16.35 12.37 -3.59
CA LEU A 300 -15.19 11.65 -4.11
C LEU A 300 -15.22 10.19 -3.66
N GLY A 301 -14.54 9.34 -4.43
CA GLY A 301 -14.37 7.91 -4.14
C GLY A 301 -12.94 7.58 -3.72
N THR A 302 -12.82 6.56 -2.86
CA THR A 302 -11.51 5.98 -2.52
C THR A 302 -11.52 4.47 -2.71
N THR A 303 -10.35 3.94 -3.04
CA THR A 303 -10.06 2.52 -3.07
C THR A 303 -9.29 2.12 -1.83
N ILE A 304 -9.74 1.06 -1.14
CA ILE A 304 -9.12 0.52 0.07
C ILE A 304 -8.84 -0.99 -0.06
N PRO A 305 -7.76 -1.50 0.54
CA PRO A 305 -7.56 -2.93 0.71
C PRO A 305 -8.49 -3.49 1.81
N VAL A 306 -9.04 -4.68 1.58
CA VAL A 306 -9.83 -5.45 2.53
C VAL A 306 -9.15 -6.78 2.79
N SER A 307 -8.77 -7.04 4.04
CA SER A 307 -8.18 -8.31 4.47
C SER A 307 -9.20 -9.45 4.43
N THR A 308 -8.84 -10.58 3.81
CA THR A 308 -9.69 -11.79 3.70
C THR A 308 -9.22 -12.95 4.58
N ARG A 309 -8.43 -12.66 5.63
CA ARG A 309 -7.72 -13.65 6.46
C ARG A 309 -8.60 -14.70 7.15
N ALA A 310 -9.87 -14.41 7.45
CA ALA A 310 -10.74 -15.28 8.23
C ALA A 310 -11.38 -16.47 7.47
N MET A 311 -11.03 -16.72 6.19
CA MET A 311 -11.87 -17.53 5.30
C MET A 311 -11.23 -18.73 4.57
N ALA A 312 -10.02 -19.21 4.91
CA ALA A 312 -9.52 -20.49 4.33
C ALA A 312 -8.31 -21.13 5.05
N ASP A 313 -8.37 -22.46 5.22
CA ASP A 313 -7.28 -23.38 5.61
C ASP A 313 -6.35 -23.75 4.42
N SER A 314 -5.75 -22.76 3.76
CA SER A 314 -4.72 -23.05 2.74
C SER A 314 -3.54 -22.08 2.78
N THR A 315 -2.37 -22.60 2.41
CA THR A 315 -1.01 -22.03 2.43
C THR A 315 -0.78 -20.81 1.53
N ASN A 316 -1.83 -20.14 1.07
CA ASN A 316 -1.74 -18.98 0.18
C ASN A 316 -1.55 -17.67 0.98
N ALA A 317 -0.41 -17.01 0.76
CA ALA A 317 0.03 -15.81 1.47
C ALA A 317 -0.71 -14.50 1.09
N ASN A 318 -1.31 -14.41 -0.11
CA ASN A 318 -1.81 -13.13 -0.63
C ASN A 318 -3.34 -12.93 -0.45
N ARG A 319 -3.76 -12.57 0.78
CA ARG A 319 -5.18 -12.44 1.24
C ARG A 319 -5.70 -10.98 1.33
N ILE A 320 -5.53 -10.20 0.27
CA ILE A 320 -6.07 -8.82 0.16
C ILE A 320 -7.04 -8.74 -1.02
N ALA A 321 -8.24 -8.25 -0.79
CA ALA A 321 -9.19 -7.84 -1.83
C ALA A 321 -9.25 -6.30 -1.90
N ILE A 322 -9.82 -5.74 -2.96
CA ILE A 322 -9.92 -4.30 -3.15
C ILE A 322 -11.39 -3.91 -3.13
N ALA A 323 -11.72 -2.89 -2.35
CA ALA A 323 -13.04 -2.30 -2.27
C ALA A 323 -12.98 -0.82 -2.64
N THR A 324 -14.10 -0.28 -3.12
CA THR A 324 -14.27 1.16 -3.35
C THR A 324 -15.46 1.66 -2.55
N LEU A 325 -15.35 2.86 -1.99
CA LEU A 325 -16.43 3.51 -1.26
C LEU A 325 -16.41 5.05 -1.44
N PRO A 326 -17.56 5.72 -1.29
CA PRO A 326 -17.60 7.19 -1.22
C PRO A 326 -16.92 7.71 0.06
N LEU A 327 -16.20 8.81 -0.06
CA LEU A 327 -15.59 9.54 1.05
C LEU A 327 -16.54 10.56 1.70
N HIS A 328 -17.72 10.80 1.12
CA HIS A 328 -18.72 11.75 1.62
C HIS A 328 -18.20 13.19 1.71
N THR A 329 -17.39 13.61 0.72
CA THR A 329 -16.83 14.98 0.66
C THR A 329 -17.89 16.07 0.51
N ASP A 330 -19.09 15.68 0.10
CA ASP A 330 -20.32 16.47 -0.02
C ASP A 330 -21.05 16.72 1.32
N ILE A 331 -20.68 16.05 2.41
CA ILE A 331 -21.31 16.23 3.74
C ILE A 331 -20.50 17.21 4.58
N GLU A 332 -21.03 18.39 4.92
CA GLU A 332 -20.25 19.43 5.63
C GLU A 332 -19.87 19.09 7.08
N SER A 333 -20.80 18.51 7.86
CA SER A 333 -20.57 18.16 9.26
C SER A 333 -19.52 17.03 9.39
N PRO A 334 -18.41 17.24 10.13
CA PRO A 334 -17.39 16.20 10.34
C PRO A 334 -17.95 14.91 10.97
N THR A 335 -18.80 15.03 11.98
CA THR A 335 -19.44 13.89 12.64
C THR A 335 -20.41 13.16 11.72
N ALA A 336 -21.27 13.86 10.99
CA ALA A 336 -22.17 13.22 10.03
C ALA A 336 -21.40 12.51 8.90
N ARG A 337 -20.29 13.12 8.44
CA ARG A 337 -19.38 12.55 7.46
C ARG A 337 -18.71 11.27 7.99
N LEU A 338 -18.25 11.26 9.25
CA LEU A 338 -17.68 10.07 9.90
C LEU A 338 -18.67 8.88 9.89
N LEU A 339 -19.92 9.11 10.29
CA LEU A 339 -20.94 8.07 10.33
C LEU A 339 -21.29 7.54 8.94
N ALA A 340 -21.36 8.42 7.93
CA ALA A 340 -21.59 8.04 6.54
C ALA A 340 -20.43 7.22 5.94
N VAL A 341 -19.19 7.62 6.24
CA VAL A 341 -17.97 6.88 5.88
C VAL A 341 -17.96 5.50 6.55
N HIS A 342 -18.25 5.42 7.85
CA HIS A 342 -18.33 4.16 8.59
C HIS A 342 -19.35 3.18 7.97
N ALA A 343 -20.56 3.67 7.67
CA ALA A 343 -21.60 2.87 7.02
C ALA A 343 -21.15 2.36 5.64
N SER A 344 -20.48 3.22 4.86
CA SER A 344 -20.02 2.90 3.51
C SER A 344 -18.84 1.91 3.52
N ALA A 345 -17.89 2.09 4.42
CA ALA A 345 -16.77 1.19 4.63
C ALA A 345 -17.24 -0.20 5.05
N SER A 346 -18.21 -0.27 5.97
CA SER A 346 -18.82 -1.52 6.43
C SER A 346 -19.54 -2.25 5.29
N ALA A 347 -20.34 -1.53 4.50
CA ALA A 347 -21.04 -2.09 3.34
C ALA A 347 -20.06 -2.57 2.25
N ALA A 348 -19.03 -1.79 1.95
CA ALA A 348 -18.01 -2.13 0.96
C ALA A 348 -17.19 -3.37 1.37
N LYS A 349 -16.83 -3.48 2.66
CA LYS A 349 -16.16 -4.65 3.23
C LYS A 349 -17.04 -5.89 3.10
N LYS A 350 -18.30 -5.83 3.55
CA LYS A 350 -19.25 -6.96 3.44
C LYS A 350 -19.39 -7.44 2.00
N LYS A 351 -19.67 -6.50 1.07
CA LYS A 351 -19.82 -6.81 -0.36
C LYS A 351 -18.57 -7.44 -0.97
N THR A 352 -17.39 -6.95 -0.59
CA THR A 352 -16.11 -7.47 -1.11
C THR A 352 -15.83 -8.87 -0.58
N THR A 353 -16.08 -9.11 0.71
CA THR A 353 -15.99 -10.45 1.30
C THR A 353 -16.93 -11.43 0.61
N ASP A 354 -18.21 -11.08 0.44
CA ASP A 354 -19.19 -11.91 -0.26
C ASP A 354 -18.74 -12.23 -1.69
N ALA A 355 -18.21 -11.23 -2.41
CA ALA A 355 -17.71 -11.41 -3.78
C ALA A 355 -16.50 -12.36 -3.84
N VAL A 356 -15.55 -12.25 -2.92
CA VAL A 356 -14.37 -13.13 -2.87
C VAL A 356 -14.76 -14.56 -2.52
N THR A 357 -15.75 -14.74 -1.63
CA THR A 357 -16.22 -16.07 -1.21
C THR A 357 -17.04 -16.76 -2.28
N HIS A 358 -17.83 -16.02 -3.06
CA HIS A 358 -18.82 -16.61 -3.97
C HIS A 358 -18.49 -16.48 -5.46
N LEU A 359 -17.49 -15.68 -5.86
CA LEU A 359 -17.09 -15.56 -7.26
C LEU A 359 -15.77 -16.29 -7.53
N PRO A 360 -15.66 -17.01 -8.66
CA PRO A 360 -14.39 -17.50 -9.15
C PRO A 360 -13.35 -16.37 -9.28
N ALA A 361 -12.06 -16.75 -9.19
CA ALA A 361 -10.93 -15.84 -9.33
C ALA A 361 -11.06 -14.89 -10.54
N MET A 362 -10.54 -13.67 -10.39
CA MET A 362 -10.52 -12.68 -11.47
C MET A 362 -9.82 -13.28 -12.70
N PRO A 363 -10.36 -13.16 -13.93
CA PRO A 363 -9.73 -13.69 -15.14
C PRO A 363 -8.28 -13.23 -15.31
N LEU A 364 -7.97 -12.01 -14.86
CA LEU A 364 -6.63 -11.44 -14.93
C LEU A 364 -5.60 -12.27 -14.12
N THR A 365 -6.00 -12.88 -12.99
CA THR A 365 -5.10 -13.71 -12.16
C THR A 365 -4.90 -15.12 -12.70
N VAL A 366 -5.54 -15.47 -13.82
CA VAL A 366 -5.38 -16.76 -14.51
C VAL A 366 -5.04 -16.57 -16.00
N THR A 367 -4.73 -15.34 -16.40
CA THR A 367 -4.38 -14.99 -17.77
C THR A 367 -2.96 -15.46 -18.07
N PRO A 368 -2.71 -16.21 -19.16
CA PRO A 368 -1.36 -16.66 -19.50
C PRO A 368 -0.42 -15.48 -19.78
N ALA A 369 0.86 -15.66 -19.48
CA ALA A 369 1.88 -14.61 -19.51
C ALA A 369 1.92 -13.76 -20.81
N PRO A 370 1.85 -14.33 -22.04
CA PRO A 370 1.85 -13.53 -23.26
C PRO A 370 0.67 -12.58 -23.36
N PHE A 371 -0.53 -13.04 -22.97
CA PHE A 371 -1.74 -12.22 -22.99
C PHE A 371 -1.71 -11.16 -21.89
N LEU A 372 -1.19 -11.51 -20.71
CA LEU A 372 -1.07 -10.54 -19.62
C LEU A 372 -0.12 -9.39 -19.98
N ARG A 373 1.00 -9.71 -20.64
CA ARG A 373 1.91 -8.72 -21.22
C ARG A 373 1.23 -7.86 -22.29
N ALA A 374 0.46 -8.47 -23.19
CA ALA A 374 -0.25 -7.73 -24.23
C ALA A 374 -1.28 -6.75 -23.64
N ILE A 375 -2.03 -7.20 -22.62
CA ILE A 375 -2.96 -6.35 -21.86
C ILE A 375 -2.21 -5.20 -21.18
N SER A 376 -1.08 -5.49 -20.52
CA SER A 376 -0.33 -4.46 -19.81
C SER A 376 0.23 -3.40 -20.75
N VAL A 377 0.66 -3.76 -21.96
CA VAL A 377 1.08 -2.80 -22.99
C VAL A 377 -0.12 -1.98 -23.50
N ALA A 378 -1.24 -2.63 -23.79
CA ALA A 378 -2.45 -1.95 -24.27
C ALA A 378 -2.99 -0.92 -23.25
N MET A 379 -2.87 -1.21 -21.95
CA MET A 379 -3.31 -0.32 -20.87
C MET A 379 -2.40 0.90 -20.66
N ARG A 380 -1.21 0.96 -21.27
CA ARG A 380 -0.32 2.14 -21.21
C ARG A 380 -0.71 3.26 -22.18
N ALA A 381 -1.67 3.01 -23.08
CA ALA A 381 -2.13 4.01 -24.02
C ALA A 381 -2.67 5.27 -23.28
N PRO A 382 -2.42 6.48 -23.80
CA PRO A 382 -2.96 7.70 -23.20
C PRO A 382 -4.48 7.61 -23.12
N SER A 383 -5.02 7.77 -21.90
CA SER A 383 -6.46 7.85 -21.71
C SER A 383 -6.94 9.26 -22.06
N ARG A 384 -8.10 9.34 -22.73
CA ARG A 384 -8.85 10.60 -22.85
C ARG A 384 -9.18 11.12 -21.45
N ARG A 385 -9.26 12.44 -21.29
CA ARG A 385 -9.70 13.08 -20.04
C ARG A 385 -11.03 12.47 -19.58
N PRO A 386 -11.08 11.74 -18.46
CA PRO A 386 -12.31 11.21 -17.94
C PRO A 386 -13.11 12.33 -17.28
N THR A 387 -14.42 12.33 -17.43
CA THR A 387 -15.32 13.16 -16.61
C THR A 387 -15.72 12.44 -15.33
N ALA A 388 -15.63 11.11 -15.32
CA ALA A 388 -15.97 10.30 -14.17
C ALA A 388 -15.05 9.07 -14.06
N VAL A 389 -14.80 8.66 -12.82
CA VAL A 389 -13.77 7.66 -12.47
C VAL A 389 -14.29 6.64 -11.48
N ALA A 390 -13.62 5.48 -11.43
CA ALA A 390 -13.93 4.46 -10.45
C ALA A 390 -13.46 4.84 -9.03
N THR A 391 -12.40 5.65 -8.92
CA THR A 391 -11.86 6.14 -7.65
C THR A 391 -11.05 7.41 -7.88
N ASN A 392 -10.96 8.30 -6.89
CA ASN A 392 -10.16 9.52 -6.95
C ASN A 392 -8.80 9.36 -6.26
N THR A 393 -8.73 8.51 -5.24
CA THR A 393 -7.52 8.26 -4.45
C THR A 393 -7.47 6.81 -3.99
N MET A 394 -6.33 6.40 -3.43
CA MET A 394 -6.14 5.12 -2.75
C MET A 394 -5.74 5.37 -1.30
N ILE A 395 -6.34 4.64 -0.37
CA ILE A 395 -6.00 4.74 1.05
C ILE A 395 -5.70 3.35 1.58
N THR A 396 -4.49 3.15 2.11
CA THR A 396 -4.11 1.95 2.86
C THR A 396 -3.88 2.29 4.32
N ASN A 397 -4.25 1.37 5.22
CA ASN A 397 -4.04 1.51 6.66
C ASN A 397 -3.48 0.20 7.22
N VAL A 398 -2.20 0.21 7.57
CA VAL A 398 -1.44 -0.98 7.97
C VAL A 398 -0.97 -0.85 9.42
N PRO A 399 -1.46 -1.71 10.33
CA PRO A 399 -0.91 -1.82 11.67
C PRO A 399 0.36 -2.68 11.64
N TYR A 400 1.50 -2.10 12.02
CA TYR A 400 2.79 -2.81 12.14
C TYR A 400 3.00 -3.48 13.51
N GLY A 401 2.11 -3.21 14.48
CA GLY A 401 2.14 -3.81 15.81
C GLY A 401 2.76 -2.90 16.87
N ARG A 402 3.14 -3.51 18.01
CA ARG A 402 3.74 -2.82 19.18
C ARG A 402 4.92 -3.59 19.78
N GLY A 403 5.40 -4.64 19.11
CA GLY A 403 6.48 -5.49 19.63
C GLY A 403 7.80 -4.74 19.72
N PRO A 404 8.74 -5.19 20.58
CA PRO A 404 10.08 -4.63 20.60
C PRO A 404 10.78 -5.02 19.28
N LEU A 405 10.82 -4.07 18.36
CA LEU A 405 11.58 -4.20 17.11
C LEU A 405 12.80 -3.30 17.23
N THR A 406 13.99 -3.87 17.09
CA THR A 406 15.26 -3.17 17.30
C THR A 406 16.18 -3.31 16.10
N LEU A 407 17.08 -2.34 15.93
CA LEU A 407 18.20 -2.39 14.99
C LEU A 407 19.48 -2.04 15.75
N PHE A 408 20.37 -3.01 15.94
CA PHE A 408 21.59 -2.82 16.76
C PHE A 408 21.28 -2.25 18.15
N GLY A 409 20.23 -2.78 18.79
CA GLY A 409 19.75 -2.33 20.11
C GLY A 409 18.94 -1.03 20.10
N ALA A 410 18.88 -0.30 18.98
CA ALA A 410 18.07 0.90 18.85
C ALA A 410 16.59 0.52 18.65
N PRO A 411 15.65 0.97 19.50
CA PRO A 411 14.24 0.68 19.33
C PRO A 411 13.66 1.38 18.10
N MET A 412 12.83 0.66 17.35
CA MET A 412 11.99 1.26 16.32
C MET A 412 10.94 2.14 16.99
N VAL A 413 10.71 3.32 16.44
CA VAL A 413 9.77 4.33 16.99
C VAL A 413 8.74 4.81 15.97
N GLY A 414 8.95 4.48 14.69
CA GLY A 414 8.04 4.88 13.63
C GLY A 414 8.19 4.07 12.34
N VAL A 415 7.09 4.03 11.59
CA VAL A 415 7.03 3.40 10.27
C VAL A 415 6.23 4.31 9.34
N PHE A 416 6.78 4.62 8.17
CA PHE A 416 6.13 5.42 7.13
C PHE A 416 6.65 5.03 5.75
N GLY A 417 5.99 5.45 4.68
CA GLY A 417 6.40 5.14 3.32
C GLY A 417 5.30 5.39 2.31
N PRO A 418 5.65 5.68 1.05
CA PRO A 418 4.68 5.98 0.01
C PRO A 418 3.89 4.73 -0.39
N LEU A 419 2.60 4.94 -0.69
CA LEU A 419 1.84 3.99 -1.50
C LEU A 419 2.07 4.36 -2.98
N PRO A 420 2.56 3.44 -3.84
CA PRO A 420 2.78 3.74 -5.25
C PRO A 420 1.49 4.21 -5.93
N THR A 421 1.58 5.29 -6.71
CA THR A 421 0.49 5.74 -7.57
C THR A 421 0.38 4.84 -8.79
N VAL A 422 -0.82 4.74 -9.36
CA VAL A 422 -1.07 4.00 -10.60
C VAL A 422 -1.63 4.94 -11.65
N GLN A 423 -1.40 4.63 -12.93
CA GLN A 423 -1.93 5.45 -14.02
C GLN A 423 -3.45 5.69 -13.86
N GLY A 424 -3.85 6.96 -13.81
CA GLY A 424 -5.24 7.39 -13.61
C GLY A 424 -5.67 7.57 -12.15
N VAL A 425 -4.81 7.29 -11.18
CA VAL A 425 -4.98 7.59 -9.75
C VAL A 425 -3.64 8.08 -9.18
N TYR A 426 -3.43 9.38 -9.28
CA TYR A 426 -2.20 10.08 -8.95
C TYR A 426 -2.16 10.64 -7.53
N LEU A 427 -3.07 10.23 -6.66
CA LEU A 427 -3.02 10.52 -5.24
C LEU A 427 -3.18 9.23 -4.45
N ALA A 428 -2.29 9.02 -3.50
CA ALA A 428 -2.25 7.83 -2.68
C ALA A 428 -1.86 8.17 -1.25
N HIS A 429 -2.57 7.58 -0.29
CA HIS A 429 -2.36 7.75 1.14
C HIS A 429 -1.97 6.41 1.75
N SER A 430 -0.85 6.39 2.46
CA SER A 430 -0.40 5.26 3.27
C SER A 430 -0.41 5.64 4.73
N ILE A 431 -1.21 4.92 5.51
CA ILE A 431 -1.36 5.14 6.94
C ILE A 431 -0.73 3.96 7.65
N SER A 432 0.24 4.23 8.51
CA SER A 432 1.01 3.21 9.21
C SER A 432 0.94 3.48 10.70
N THR A 433 0.67 2.44 11.50
CA THR A 433 0.64 2.56 12.97
C THR A 433 1.66 1.63 13.58
N PHE A 434 2.52 2.17 14.45
CA PHE A 434 3.47 1.40 15.25
C PHE A 434 3.56 1.97 16.67
N GLY A 435 3.41 1.12 17.69
CA GLY A 435 3.45 1.56 19.09
C GLY A 435 2.35 2.58 19.40
N THR A 436 2.76 3.80 19.74
CA THR A 436 1.91 4.98 19.99
C THR A 436 1.90 5.98 18.83
N SER A 437 2.69 5.75 17.79
CA SER A 437 2.84 6.66 16.67
C SER A 437 2.02 6.19 15.48
N MET A 438 1.31 7.12 14.85
CA MET A 438 0.67 6.90 13.56
C MET A 438 1.29 7.87 12.56
N PHE A 439 1.63 7.39 11.37
CA PHE A 439 2.14 8.22 10.29
C PHE A 439 1.16 8.19 9.13
N VAL A 440 0.95 9.34 8.51
CA VAL A 440 0.22 9.48 7.26
C VAL A 440 1.22 9.93 6.20
N SER A 441 1.37 9.12 5.16
CA SER A 441 2.24 9.35 4.02
C SER A 441 1.38 9.67 2.80
N VAL A 442 1.74 10.73 2.08
CA VAL A 442 1.05 11.19 0.88
C VAL A 442 2.02 11.09 -0.29
N ALA A 443 1.66 10.30 -1.28
CA ALA A 443 2.38 10.18 -2.54
C ALA A 443 1.50 10.70 -3.68
N SER A 444 2.09 11.48 -4.57
CA SER A 444 1.43 12.01 -5.75
C SER A 444 2.44 12.27 -6.86
N VAL A 445 1.98 12.92 -7.93
CA VAL A 445 2.82 13.44 -9.01
C VAL A 445 2.79 14.96 -8.97
N ARG A 446 3.91 15.61 -9.27
CA ARG A 446 4.10 17.07 -9.18
C ARG A 446 3.01 17.85 -9.90
N ALA A 447 2.56 17.38 -11.06
CA ALA A 447 1.51 18.03 -11.82
C ALA A 447 0.15 18.05 -11.08
N ALA A 448 -0.21 16.95 -10.40
CA ALA A 448 -1.45 16.84 -9.64
C ALA A 448 -1.34 17.47 -8.24
N LEU A 449 -0.20 17.30 -7.57
CA LEU A 449 0.07 17.87 -6.25
C LEU A 449 1.46 18.51 -6.22
N PRO A 450 1.57 19.80 -6.63
CA PRO A 450 2.86 20.49 -6.70
C PRO A 450 3.54 20.66 -5.34
N ASP A 451 2.74 20.92 -4.31
CA ASP A 451 3.17 21.13 -2.93
C ASP A 451 2.47 20.11 -2.00
N PRO A 452 3.09 18.95 -1.75
CA PRO A 452 2.55 17.97 -0.83
C PRO A 452 2.62 18.42 0.64
N ALA A 453 3.47 19.39 0.99
CA ALA A 453 3.56 19.91 2.35
C ALA A 453 2.33 20.77 2.69
N ALA A 454 1.86 21.59 1.75
CA ALA A 454 0.59 22.32 1.89
C ALA A 454 -0.61 21.37 2.10
N TYR A 455 -0.65 20.25 1.38
CA TYR A 455 -1.70 19.25 1.56
C TYR A 455 -1.65 18.55 2.92
N VAL A 456 -0.44 18.31 3.46
CA VAL A 456 -0.26 17.77 4.81
C VAL A 456 -0.86 18.69 5.88
N LEU A 457 -0.77 20.02 5.73
CA LEU A 457 -1.42 20.96 6.65
C LEU A 457 -2.95 20.83 6.65
N HIS A 458 -3.56 20.51 5.50
CA HIS A 458 -4.99 20.19 5.44
C HIS A 458 -5.33 18.88 6.18
N ILE A 459 -4.40 17.91 6.22
CA ILE A 459 -4.57 16.67 7.01
C ILE A 459 -4.51 16.99 8.51
N GLU A 460 -3.53 17.79 8.95
CA GLU A 460 -3.43 18.23 10.35
C GLU A 460 -4.69 18.97 10.80
N SER A 461 -5.13 19.95 10.01
CA SER A 461 -6.36 20.69 10.26
C SER A 461 -7.60 19.79 10.28
N ALA A 462 -7.65 18.76 9.42
CA ALA A 462 -8.75 17.79 9.41
C ALA A 462 -8.80 16.92 10.68
N VAL A 463 -7.65 16.54 11.24
CA VAL A 463 -7.57 15.85 12.54
C VAL A 463 -8.15 16.74 13.64
N ASP A 464 -7.74 18.00 13.70
CA ASP A 464 -8.21 18.95 14.70
C ASP A 464 -9.71 19.24 14.56
N ARG A 465 -10.17 19.47 13.33
CA ARG A 465 -11.59 19.71 13.01
C ARG A 465 -12.47 18.54 13.43
N LEU A 466 -12.08 17.31 13.10
CA LEU A 466 -12.84 16.13 13.49
C LEU A 466 -12.83 15.94 15.01
N ALA A 467 -11.68 16.08 15.67
CA ALA A 467 -11.60 15.93 17.12
C ALA A 467 -12.48 16.95 17.86
N ASN A 468 -12.45 18.22 17.44
CA ASN A 468 -13.22 19.30 18.06
C ASN A 468 -14.73 19.10 17.88
N ASP A 469 -15.16 18.68 16.68
CA ASP A 469 -16.59 18.43 16.39
C ASP A 469 -17.13 17.29 17.25
N LEU A 470 -16.38 16.20 17.39
CA LEU A 470 -16.76 15.04 18.21
C LEU A 470 -16.82 15.38 19.71
N LEU A 471 -15.90 16.21 20.22
CA LEU A 471 -15.93 16.68 21.61
C LEU A 471 -17.15 17.58 21.87
N ALA A 472 -17.49 18.45 20.91
CA ALA A 472 -18.66 19.32 21.01
C ALA A 472 -19.98 18.53 20.97
N ASP A 473 -20.06 17.47 20.17
CA ASP A 473 -21.26 16.63 20.06
C ASP A 473 -21.43 15.66 21.25
N GLY A 474 -20.34 15.06 21.74
CA GLY A 474 -20.37 14.21 22.94
C GLY A 474 -20.90 14.96 24.16
N GLY A 475 -20.50 16.22 24.33
CA GLY A 475 -21.06 17.08 25.39
C GLY A 475 -22.53 17.44 25.20
N ARG A 476 -23.09 17.42 23.97
CA ARG A 476 -24.54 17.59 23.75
C ARG A 476 -25.30 16.33 24.16
N HIS A 477 -24.82 15.16 23.77
CA HIS A 477 -25.43 13.88 24.13
C HIS A 477 -25.46 13.62 25.65
N GLU A 478 -24.41 13.97 26.39
CA GLU A 478 -24.42 13.87 27.87
C GLU A 478 -25.41 14.85 28.52
N ARG A 479 -25.53 16.07 27.99
CA ARG A 479 -26.52 17.06 28.48
C ARG A 479 -27.95 16.60 28.21
N ASP A 480 -28.22 16.07 27.02
CA ASP A 480 -29.55 15.56 26.66
C ASP A 480 -29.92 14.31 27.48
N ALA A 481 -28.96 13.41 27.72
CA ALA A 481 -29.17 12.26 28.60
C ALA A 481 -29.42 12.66 30.06
N THR A 482 -28.71 13.69 30.55
CA THR A 482 -28.91 14.22 31.91
C THR A 482 -30.26 14.93 32.05
N ASN A 483 -30.69 15.67 31.03
CA ASN A 483 -32.00 16.32 31.01
C ASN A 483 -33.14 15.29 30.94
N LEU A 484 -33.02 14.24 30.13
CA LEU A 484 -33.99 13.14 30.05
C LEU A 484 -34.07 12.32 31.35
N GLN A 485 -32.97 12.22 32.11
CA GLN A 485 -32.99 11.61 33.44
C GLN A 485 -33.66 12.52 34.48
N ARG A 486 -33.48 13.84 34.39
CA ARG A 486 -34.16 14.82 35.27
C ARG A 486 -35.67 14.86 35.04
N GLU A 487 -36.10 14.88 33.79
CA GLU A 487 -37.52 14.84 33.40
C GLU A 487 -38.24 13.52 33.76
N ARG A 488 -37.48 12.44 34.02
CA ARG A 488 -38.03 11.15 34.49
C ARG A 488 -38.05 11.02 36.01
N SER A 489 -37.40 11.92 36.73
CA SER A 489 -37.34 11.97 38.19
C SER A 489 -38.25 13.04 38.80
N GLU A 490 -38.87 13.87 37.96
CA GLU A 490 -40.01 14.73 38.27
C GLU A 490 -41.30 14.05 37.81
#